data_AF-A0A923X925-F1
#
_entry.id   AF-A0A923X925-F1
#
_cell.length_a   1.000
_cell.length_b   1.000
_cell.length_c   1.000
_cell.angle_alpha   90.00
_cell.angle_beta   90.00
_cell.angle_gamma   90.00
#
_symmetry.space_group_name_H-M   'P 1'
#
loop_
_entity.id
_entity.type
_entity.pdbx_description
1 polymer ?
#
loop_
_entity_poly.entity_id
_entity_poly.type
_entity_poly.pdbx_seq_one_letter_code
_entity_poly.pdbx_strand_id
1 'polypeptide(L)'
;MRLTLFVMCLFGLLATANARIRLHKVKDPPKACVVMKEDELLSRKDKLVWGTERNSVIVDDAEITIVNDLGQKICEWNKASFAAFGNVDDFRFYIDEYKNLIYPYVENKEKGAGVTMLKVPLQTCSLNDQRTLASLEIPKCDKPKKVSRRSSKKKNRA
;
A
#
# COMPACT_ATOMS: atom_id res chain seq x y z
N MET A 1 -41.90 -27.10 63.36
CA MET A 1 -40.98 -27.25 62.21
C MET A 1 -41.58 -26.44 61.06
N ARG A 2 -41.06 -25.25 60.73
CA ARG A 2 -40.15 -24.99 59.58
C ARG A 2 -40.65 -25.75 58.33
N LEU A 3 -41.06 -25.10 57.24
CA LEU A 3 -40.21 -24.24 56.43
C LEU A 3 -41.06 -23.43 55.43
N THR A 4 -40.98 -22.11 55.52
CA THR A 4 -41.33 -21.14 54.47
C THR A 4 -40.40 -21.36 53.27
N LEU A 5 -40.94 -21.48 52.05
CA LEU A 5 -40.14 -21.35 50.83
C LEU A 5 -40.70 -20.21 49.96
N PHE A 6 -40.11 -19.04 50.17
CA PHE A 6 -40.21 -17.86 49.33
C PHE A 6 -39.71 -18.21 47.92
N VAL A 7 -40.60 -18.31 46.94
CA VAL A 7 -40.23 -18.29 45.52
C VAL A 7 -40.11 -16.83 45.11
N MET A 8 -38.99 -16.22 45.48
CA MET A 8 -38.64 -14.86 45.07
C MET A 8 -37.17 -14.85 44.71
N CYS A 9 -36.85 -15.22 43.48
CA CYS A 9 -35.52 -14.95 42.93
C CYS A 9 -35.51 -15.06 41.40
N LEU A 10 -34.97 -14.00 40.78
CA LEU A 10 -34.51 -13.90 39.39
C LEU A 10 -35.52 -13.56 38.28
N PHE A 11 -36.22 -12.42 38.43
CA PHE A 11 -36.30 -11.47 37.30
C PHE A 11 -35.03 -10.62 37.29
N GLY A 12 -33.91 -11.26 36.94
CA GLY A 12 -32.64 -10.58 36.69
C GLY A 12 -32.70 -9.89 35.34
N LEU A 13 -33.02 -8.60 35.37
CA LEU A 13 -32.71 -7.57 34.37
C LEU A 13 -31.89 -8.06 33.16
N LEU A 14 -32.59 -8.36 32.06
CA LEU A 14 -32.04 -8.26 30.71
C LEU A 14 -31.77 -6.78 30.41
N ALA A 15 -30.76 -6.22 31.09
CA ALA A 15 -30.11 -5.02 30.63
C ALA A 15 -29.32 -5.42 29.38
N THR A 16 -29.99 -5.38 28.23
CA THR A 16 -29.31 -5.34 26.94
C THR A 16 -28.52 -4.05 26.91
N ALA A 17 -27.31 -4.09 27.47
CA ALA A 17 -26.30 -3.09 27.22
C ALA A 17 -26.09 -3.11 25.70
N ASN A 18 -26.71 -2.15 25.01
CA ASN A 18 -26.39 -1.82 23.64
C ASN A 18 -24.96 -1.26 23.65
N ALA A 19 -23.99 -2.14 23.85
CA ALA A 19 -22.59 -1.90 23.58
C ALA A 19 -22.49 -1.71 22.07
N ARG A 20 -22.73 -0.47 21.64
CA ARG A 20 -22.59 -0.06 20.26
C ARG A 20 -21.10 -0.18 19.97
N ILE A 21 -20.69 -1.28 19.34
CA ILE A 21 -19.33 -1.47 18.85
C ILE A 21 -19.07 -0.32 17.89
N ARG A 22 -18.38 0.71 18.37
CA ARG A 22 -17.88 1.76 17.51
C ARG A 22 -16.68 1.15 16.80
N LEU A 23 -16.89 0.73 15.55
CA LEU A 23 -15.78 0.46 14.64
C LEU A 23 -14.94 1.74 14.59
N HIS A 24 -13.82 1.75 15.31
CA HIS A 24 -12.82 2.78 15.16
C HIS A 24 -12.39 2.74 13.70
N LYS A 25 -12.55 3.86 12.98
CA LYS A 25 -12.01 3.97 11.62
C LYS A 25 -10.51 3.67 11.71
N VAL A 26 -10.09 2.55 11.13
CA VAL A 26 -8.68 2.27 10.91
C VAL A 26 -8.17 3.43 10.08
N LYS A 27 -7.13 4.09 10.58
CA LYS A 27 -6.55 5.25 9.90
C LYS A 27 -5.90 4.74 8.63
N ASP A 28 -6.29 5.31 7.48
CA ASP A 28 -5.65 4.97 6.21
C ASP A 28 -4.12 5.07 6.35
N PRO A 29 -3.37 4.08 5.84
CA PRO A 29 -1.93 4.12 5.90
C PRO A 29 -1.41 5.37 5.17
N PRO A 30 -0.32 5.98 5.67
CA PRO A 30 0.23 7.20 5.12
C PRO A 30 0.72 6.99 3.68
N LYS A 31 0.42 7.96 2.80
CA LYS A 31 1.00 7.98 1.46
C LYS A 31 2.52 8.16 1.50
N ALA A 32 3.21 7.44 0.63
CA ALA A 32 4.67 7.43 0.50
C ALA A 32 5.13 7.69 -0.94
N CYS A 33 6.41 8.00 -1.07
CA CYS A 33 7.09 8.20 -2.34
C CYS A 33 8.54 7.73 -2.19
N VAL A 34 8.76 6.44 -2.38
CA VAL A 34 9.96 5.74 -1.90
C VAL A 34 10.32 4.59 -2.83
N VAL A 35 11.59 4.19 -2.79
CA VAL A 35 11.99 2.87 -3.30
C VAL A 35 11.38 1.84 -2.36
N MET A 36 10.58 0.94 -2.91
CA MET A 36 9.92 -0.11 -2.17
C MET A 36 10.97 -1.06 -1.61
N LYS A 37 10.72 -1.57 -0.40
CA LYS A 37 11.60 -2.55 0.24
C LYS A 37 11.02 -3.93 0.04
N GLU A 38 11.89 -4.91 -0.16
CA GLU A 38 11.48 -6.30 -0.12
C GLU A 38 10.94 -6.65 1.28
N ASP A 39 9.82 -7.35 1.32
CA ASP A 39 9.25 -7.91 2.53
C ASP A 39 9.79 -9.33 2.69
N GLU A 40 10.83 -9.48 3.52
CA GLU A 40 11.51 -10.75 3.76
C GLU A 40 10.61 -11.82 4.40
N LEU A 41 9.51 -11.44 5.05
CA LEU A 41 8.58 -12.38 5.69
C LEU A 41 7.59 -12.98 4.69
N LEU A 42 7.25 -12.22 3.65
CA LEU A 42 6.32 -12.64 2.61
C LEU A 42 7.03 -13.16 1.35
N SER A 43 8.27 -12.75 1.13
CA SER A 43 9.08 -13.17 -0.01
C SER A 43 9.57 -14.61 0.15
N ARG A 44 9.63 -15.32 -0.97
CA ARG A 44 10.06 -16.71 -1.14
C ARG A 44 10.84 -16.84 -2.44
N LYS A 45 11.46 -18.00 -2.66
CA LYS A 45 12.33 -18.24 -3.82
C LYS A 45 11.64 -17.99 -5.18
N ASP A 46 10.36 -18.29 -5.28
CA ASP A 46 9.49 -18.18 -6.46
C ASP A 46 8.59 -16.93 -6.43
N LYS A 47 8.61 -16.19 -5.31
CA LYS A 47 7.69 -15.09 -5.08
C LYS A 47 8.35 -13.94 -4.34
N LEU A 48 8.61 -12.84 -5.02
CA LEU A 48 9.17 -11.64 -4.40
C LEU A 48 8.05 -10.64 -4.08
N VAL A 49 8.09 -10.07 -2.88
CA VAL A 49 7.12 -9.08 -2.43
C VAL A 49 7.84 -7.80 -2.07
N TRP A 50 7.45 -6.69 -2.68
CA TRP A 50 7.99 -5.35 -2.44
C TRP A 50 6.89 -4.47 -1.90
N GLY A 51 7.12 -3.76 -0.81
CA GLY A 51 6.06 -3.07 -0.09
C GLY A 51 6.36 -1.63 0.31
N THR A 52 5.28 -0.87 0.42
CA THR A 52 5.09 0.23 1.38
C THR A 52 4.00 -0.19 2.38
N GLU A 53 3.64 0.70 3.32
CA GLU A 53 2.45 0.48 4.16
C GLU A 53 1.13 0.49 3.38
N ARG A 54 1.14 0.94 2.12
CA ARG A 54 -0.06 1.23 1.32
C ARG A 54 -0.23 0.35 0.10
N ASN A 55 0.86 -0.05 -0.53
CA ASN A 55 0.85 -0.86 -1.74
C ASN A 55 1.93 -1.93 -1.66
N SER A 56 1.64 -3.08 -2.25
CA SER A 56 2.61 -4.16 -2.43
C SER A 56 2.67 -4.57 -3.89
N VAL A 57 3.87 -4.72 -4.42
CA VAL A 57 4.15 -5.39 -5.69
C VAL A 57 4.50 -6.84 -5.38
N ILE A 58 3.82 -7.76 -6.03
CA ILE A 58 4.03 -9.20 -5.91
C ILE A 58 4.51 -9.67 -7.27
N VAL A 59 5.72 -10.22 -7.32
CA VAL A 59 6.28 -10.87 -8.50
C VAL A 59 6.27 -12.36 -8.23
N ASP A 60 5.42 -13.10 -8.93
CA ASP A 60 5.33 -14.56 -8.85
C ASP A 60 5.81 -15.17 -10.18
N ASP A 61 5.72 -16.48 -10.33
CA ASP A 61 6.22 -17.20 -11.52
C ASP A 61 5.60 -16.71 -12.83
N ALA A 62 4.31 -16.37 -12.83
CA ALA A 62 3.58 -16.01 -14.04
C ALA A 62 3.22 -14.52 -14.14
N GLU A 63 3.13 -13.82 -13.02
CA GLU A 63 2.45 -12.53 -12.94
C GLU A 63 3.16 -11.52 -12.05
N ILE A 64 3.03 -10.25 -12.40
CA ILE A 64 3.38 -9.11 -11.56
C ILE A 64 2.08 -8.41 -11.18
N THR A 65 1.77 -8.39 -9.88
CA THR A 65 0.54 -7.82 -9.35
C THR A 65 0.84 -6.68 -8.39
N ILE A 66 0.04 -5.61 -8.45
CA ILE A 66 0.04 -4.54 -7.43
C ILE A 66 -1.25 -4.63 -6.64
N VAL A 67 -1.15 -4.68 -5.32
CA VAL A 67 -2.28 -4.67 -4.40
C VAL A 67 -2.21 -3.48 -3.45
N ASN A 68 -3.36 -2.98 -2.99
CA ASN A 68 -3.41 -2.01 -1.91
C ASN A 68 -3.31 -2.66 -0.52
N ASP A 69 -3.36 -1.83 0.53
CA ASP A 69 -3.34 -2.21 1.95
C ASP A 69 -4.50 -3.12 2.38
N LEU A 70 -5.58 -3.16 1.59
CA LEU A 70 -6.73 -4.05 1.79
C LEU A 70 -6.62 -5.36 0.98
N GLY A 71 -5.50 -5.59 0.30
CA GLY A 71 -5.28 -6.73 -0.58
C GLY A 71 -6.06 -6.68 -1.90
N GLN A 72 -6.63 -5.53 -2.25
CA GLN A 72 -7.35 -5.36 -3.52
C GLN A 72 -6.35 -5.14 -4.65
N LYS A 73 -6.50 -5.92 -5.71
CA LYS A 73 -5.71 -5.82 -6.93
C LYS A 73 -5.95 -4.48 -7.64
N ILE A 74 -4.87 -3.77 -7.94
CA ILE A 74 -4.84 -2.49 -8.67
C ILE A 74 -4.42 -2.74 -10.11
N CYS A 75 -3.26 -3.39 -10.29
CA CYS A 75 -2.69 -3.73 -11.59
C CYS A 75 -2.22 -5.18 -11.61
N GLU A 76 -2.23 -5.77 -12.80
CA GLU A 76 -1.78 -7.13 -13.05
C GLU A 76 -1.21 -7.21 -14.46
N TRP A 77 -0.04 -7.82 -14.58
CA TRP A 77 0.63 -8.07 -15.85
C TRP A 77 1.18 -9.48 -15.90
N ASN A 78 1.24 -10.04 -17.09
CA ASN A 78 2.03 -11.24 -17.32
C ASN A 78 3.53 -10.91 -17.15
N LYS A 79 4.29 -11.78 -16.47
CA LYS A 79 5.74 -11.63 -16.28
C LYS A 79 6.48 -11.45 -17.60
N ALA A 80 6.03 -12.11 -18.67
CA ALA A 80 6.59 -11.98 -20.02
C ALA A 80 6.50 -10.56 -20.59
N SER A 81 5.51 -9.75 -20.17
CA SER A 81 5.42 -8.35 -20.59
C SER A 81 6.59 -7.51 -20.08
N PHE A 82 7.23 -7.91 -18.98
CA PHE A 82 8.40 -7.25 -18.42
C PHE A 82 9.71 -7.76 -19.04
N ALA A 83 9.73 -8.96 -19.59
CA ALA A 83 10.92 -9.58 -20.19
C ALA A 83 11.47 -8.78 -21.39
N ALA A 84 10.63 -7.97 -22.05
CA ALA A 84 11.05 -7.05 -23.12
C ALA A 84 11.95 -5.90 -22.62
N PHE A 85 11.92 -5.60 -21.32
CA PHE A 85 12.63 -4.47 -20.72
C PHE A 85 13.84 -4.88 -19.87
N GLY A 86 13.98 -6.17 -19.55
CA GLY A 86 15.10 -6.71 -18.79
C GLY A 86 14.75 -8.01 -18.06
N ASN A 87 15.68 -8.52 -17.25
CA ASN A 87 15.42 -9.68 -16.42
C ASN A 87 14.44 -9.31 -15.30
N VAL A 88 13.28 -9.99 -15.26
CA VAL A 88 12.18 -9.64 -14.37
C VAL A 88 12.54 -9.78 -12.89
N ASP A 89 13.38 -10.75 -12.55
CA ASP A 89 13.79 -11.01 -11.17
C ASP A 89 14.75 -9.94 -10.63
N ASP A 90 15.37 -9.15 -11.51
CA ASP A 90 16.29 -8.06 -11.15
C ASP A 90 15.58 -6.71 -11.00
N PHE A 91 14.26 -6.64 -11.26
CA PHE A 91 13.52 -5.38 -11.14
C PHE A 91 13.42 -4.91 -9.70
N ARG A 92 13.58 -3.60 -9.55
CA ARG A 92 13.29 -2.84 -8.33
C ARG A 92 12.14 -1.88 -8.63
N PHE A 93 11.49 -1.40 -7.58
CA PHE A 93 10.28 -0.58 -7.71
C PHE A 93 10.39 0.70 -6.90
N TYR A 94 10.21 1.85 -7.56
CA TYR A 94 9.95 3.11 -6.90
C TYR A 94 8.47 3.47 -7.06
N ILE A 95 7.77 3.83 -6.00
CA ILE A 95 6.36 4.22 -6.06
C ILE A 95 6.19 5.67 -5.61
N ASP A 96 5.33 6.43 -6.30
CA ASP A 96 4.83 7.74 -5.87
C ASP A 96 3.32 7.66 -5.68
N GLU A 97 2.89 7.46 -4.44
CA GLU A 97 1.47 7.29 -4.07
C GLU A 97 0.70 8.62 -4.05
N TYR A 98 1.39 9.76 -4.13
CA TYR A 98 0.76 11.06 -4.29
C TYR A 98 0.33 11.27 -5.73
N LYS A 99 1.16 10.82 -6.68
CA LYS A 99 0.87 10.86 -8.13
C LYS A 99 0.19 9.59 -8.64
N ASN A 100 0.07 8.55 -7.81
CA ASN A 100 -0.42 7.21 -8.17
C ASN A 100 0.35 6.61 -9.36
N LEU A 101 1.68 6.70 -9.30
CA LEU A 101 2.59 6.19 -10.30
C LEU A 101 3.52 5.15 -9.65
N ILE A 102 3.88 4.12 -10.39
CA ILE A 102 4.99 3.23 -10.05
C ILE A 102 6.02 3.25 -11.17
N TYR A 103 7.27 3.12 -10.78
CA TYR A 103 8.43 3.15 -11.64
C TYR A 103 9.24 1.88 -11.41
N PRO A 104 8.89 0.78 -12.10
CA PRO A 104 9.76 -0.38 -12.21
C PRO A 104 11.06 0.01 -12.91
N TYR A 105 12.20 -0.44 -12.40
CA TYR A 105 13.50 -0.20 -13.03
C TYR A 105 14.45 -1.37 -12.83
N VAL A 106 15.38 -1.52 -13.78
CA VAL A 106 16.42 -2.56 -13.77
C VAL A 106 17.73 -1.98 -14.28
N GLU A 107 18.83 -2.38 -13.66
CA GLU A 107 20.18 -2.04 -14.13
C GLU A 107 20.58 -2.94 -15.29
N ASN A 108 21.03 -2.35 -16.40
CA ASN A 108 21.50 -3.10 -17.54
C ASN A 108 22.90 -3.64 -17.25
N LYS A 109 23.07 -4.97 -17.36
CA LYS A 109 24.32 -5.66 -17.01
C LYS A 109 25.49 -5.38 -17.98
N GLU A 110 25.21 -4.81 -19.15
CA GLU A 110 26.22 -4.40 -20.09
C GLU A 110 26.95 -3.13 -19.60
N LYS A 111 28.29 -3.12 -19.69
CA LYS A 111 29.10 -1.99 -19.22
C LYS A 111 28.67 -0.69 -19.89
N GLY A 112 28.16 0.25 -19.10
CA GLY A 112 27.72 1.57 -19.58
C GLY A 112 26.31 1.62 -20.16
N ALA A 113 25.55 0.52 -20.11
CA ALA A 113 24.17 0.46 -20.64
C ALA A 113 23.12 1.10 -19.71
N GLY A 114 23.53 1.59 -18.55
CA GLY A 114 22.70 2.42 -17.68
C GLY A 114 21.53 1.68 -17.03
N VAL A 115 20.41 2.38 -16.88
CA VAL A 115 19.20 1.89 -16.20
C VAL A 115 18.01 2.01 -17.13
N THR A 116 17.23 0.94 -17.24
CA THR A 116 15.92 0.97 -17.88
C THR A 116 14.86 1.20 -16.82
N MET A 117 14.08 2.26 -16.96
CA MET A 117 12.99 2.63 -16.05
C MET A 117 11.69 2.78 -16.82
N LEU A 118 10.64 2.16 -16.30
CA LEU A 118 9.28 2.31 -16.79
C LEU A 118 8.55 3.35 -15.94
N LYS A 119 7.56 4.03 -16.52
CA LYS A 119 6.62 4.89 -15.80
C LYS A 119 5.22 4.32 -16.00
N VAL A 120 4.63 3.81 -14.93
CA VAL A 120 3.37 3.07 -14.98
C VAL A 120 2.32 3.80 -14.13
N PRO A 121 1.28 4.37 -14.74
CA PRO A 121 0.15 4.91 -14.01
C PRO A 121 -0.69 3.79 -13.41
N LEU A 122 -0.94 3.83 -12.09
CA LEU A 122 -1.72 2.80 -11.39
C LEU A 122 -3.19 2.76 -11.80
N GLN A 123 -3.71 3.80 -12.45
CA GLN A 123 -5.10 3.82 -12.97
C GLN A 123 -5.25 3.07 -14.28
N THR A 124 -4.22 3.08 -15.13
CA THR A 124 -4.30 2.51 -16.49
C THR A 124 -3.46 1.26 -16.64
N CYS A 125 -2.53 1.01 -15.71
CA CYS A 125 -1.61 -0.12 -15.72
C CYS A 125 -0.85 -0.25 -17.06
N SER A 126 -0.56 0.86 -17.74
CA SER A 126 0.12 0.86 -19.04
C SER A 126 1.64 0.82 -18.87
N LEU A 127 2.32 -0.04 -19.64
CA LEU A 127 3.78 -0.20 -19.64
C LEU A 127 4.47 0.60 -20.77
N ASN A 128 3.77 1.52 -21.43
CA ASN A 128 4.24 2.12 -22.69
C ASN A 128 5.31 3.22 -22.51
N ASP A 129 5.44 3.80 -21.32
CA ASP A 129 6.38 4.90 -21.06
C ASP A 129 7.71 4.35 -20.51
N GLN A 130 8.63 3.99 -21.40
CA GLN A 130 9.99 3.55 -21.06
C GLN A 130 11.00 4.70 -21.22
N ARG A 131 12.00 4.73 -20.33
CA ARG A 131 13.20 5.58 -20.47
C ARG A 131 14.45 4.77 -20.15
N THR A 132 15.49 4.95 -20.96
CA THR A 132 16.84 4.46 -20.66
C THR A 132 17.67 5.66 -20.22
N LEU A 133 18.25 5.57 -19.03
CA LEU A 133 19.03 6.62 -18.39
C LEU A 133 20.46 6.14 -18.18
N ALA A 134 21.44 7.05 -18.17
CA ALA A 134 22.83 6.69 -17.89
C ALA A 134 23.03 6.20 -16.44
N SER A 135 22.22 6.69 -15.52
CA SER A 135 22.19 6.31 -14.10
C SER A 135 20.75 6.38 -13.56
N LEU A 136 20.52 5.79 -12.38
CA LEU A 136 19.21 5.81 -11.74
C LEU A 136 18.85 7.23 -11.28
N GLU A 137 17.92 7.88 -11.97
CA GLU A 137 17.36 9.17 -11.56
C GLU A 137 15.93 9.00 -11.03
N ILE A 138 15.81 8.88 -9.71
CA ILE A 138 14.50 8.77 -9.06
C ILE A 138 13.76 10.12 -9.16
N PRO A 139 12.51 10.14 -9.66
CA PRO A 139 11.71 11.36 -9.72
C PRO A 139 11.58 12.05 -8.35
N LYS A 140 11.59 13.38 -8.33
CA LYS A 140 11.33 14.13 -7.10
C LYS A 140 9.90 13.89 -6.61
N CYS A 141 9.81 13.57 -5.32
CA CYS A 141 8.54 13.48 -4.62
C CYS A 141 8.09 14.85 -4.10
N ASP A 142 6.95 15.31 -4.59
CA ASP A 142 6.33 16.56 -4.15
C ASP A 142 5.20 16.25 -3.17
N LYS A 143 5.53 16.02 -1.89
CA LYS A 143 4.50 15.83 -0.86
C LYS A 143 3.64 17.09 -0.77
N PRO A 144 2.31 17.00 -0.91
CA PRO A 144 1.45 18.17 -0.79
C PRO A 144 1.61 18.79 0.59
N LYS A 145 1.92 20.09 0.64
CA LYS A 145 2.06 20.83 1.90
C LYS A 145 0.74 20.72 2.67
N LYS A 146 0.79 20.18 3.90
CA LYS A 146 -0.38 20.20 4.78
C LYS A 146 -0.79 21.65 5.01
N VAL A 147 -1.92 22.05 4.45
CA VAL A 147 -2.52 23.36 4.74
C VAL A 147 -2.86 23.36 6.22
N SER A 148 -2.11 24.12 7.02
CA SER A 148 -2.46 24.31 8.43
C SER A 148 -3.80 25.06 8.45
N ARG A 149 -4.87 24.36 8.83
CA ARG A 149 -6.12 25.04 9.18
C ARG A 149 -5.79 25.87 10.42
N ARG A 150 -5.52 27.16 10.23
CA ARG A 150 -5.52 28.14 11.33
C ARG A 150 -6.85 27.97 12.05
N SER A 151 -6.83 27.40 13.25
CA SER A 151 -8.00 27.40 14.10
C SER A 151 -8.32 28.87 14.38
N SER A 152 -9.39 29.40 13.79
CA SER A 152 -9.95 30.67 14.23
C SER A 152 -10.44 30.45 15.65
N LYS A 153 -9.60 30.80 16.63
CA LYS A 153 -9.98 30.86 18.03
C LYS A 153 -11.01 31.98 18.11
N LYS A 154 -12.30 31.62 18.03
CA LYS A 154 -13.43 32.52 18.20
C LYS A 154 -13.35 33.06 19.63
N LYS A 155 -12.80 34.27 19.78
CA LYS A 155 -12.71 34.98 21.05
C LYS A 155 -14.11 35.51 21.36
N ASN A 156 -14.96 34.67 21.94
CA ASN A 156 -16.16 35.15 22.62
C ASN A 156 -15.67 35.87 23.88
N ARG A 157 -15.60 37.20 23.85
CA ARG A 157 -15.65 38.01 25.06
C ARG A 157 -17.14 38.25 25.35
N ALA A 158 -17.57 37.72 26.49
CA ALA A 158 -18.76 38.15 27.20
C ALA A 158 -18.61 39.60 27.67
#